data_AF-A0AAV6Y808-F1
#
_entry.id   AF-A0AAV6Y808-F1
#
_cell.length_a   1.000
_cell.length_b   1.000
_cell.length_c   1.000
_cell.angle_alpha   90.00
_cell.angle_beta   90.00
_cell.angle_gamma   90.00
#
_symmetry.space_group_name_H-M   'P 1'
#
loop_
_entity.id
_entity.type
_entity.pdbx_description
1 polymer ?
#
loop_
_entity_poly.entity_id
_entity_poly.type
_entity_poly.pdbx_seq_one_letter_code
_entity_poly.pdbx_strand_id
1 'polypeptide(L)'
;MRALQVEESVHNVQNRVPPSLKQVSSQAFEKAPVAARSVMAEIKNGGVSRLAKTVYAKCEPAAVDLYSKYEPVAEQYAVSIWCSLNQLPLFPQVAQAVAPAASYYSDMYNQTVQRAAEKGYKVASHLPLLPTQKIVKVLTS
;
A
#
# COMPACT_ATOMS: atom_id res chain seq x y z
N MET A 1 29.85 28.70 10.67
CA MET A 1 28.87 29.27 9.73
C MET A 1 29.24 28.86 8.31
N ARG A 2 28.53 27.90 7.71
CA ARG A 2 28.58 27.55 6.29
C ARG A 2 27.14 27.50 5.80
N ALA A 3 26.65 28.61 5.26
CA ALA A 3 25.25 28.75 4.88
C ALA A 3 25.07 29.62 3.62
N LEU A 4 26.03 29.63 2.69
CA LEU A 4 25.95 30.50 1.50
C LEU A 4 26.47 29.84 0.20
N GLN A 5 26.29 28.53 0.02
CA GLN A 5 26.68 27.88 -1.24
C GLN A 5 25.60 26.99 -1.88
N VAL A 6 24.36 27.05 -1.37
CA VAL A 6 23.23 26.25 -1.92
C VAL A 6 22.24 27.10 -2.73
N GLU A 7 22.23 28.43 -2.57
CA GLU A 7 21.28 29.33 -3.24
C GLU A 7 21.69 29.72 -4.68
N GLU A 8 22.97 29.67 -5.04
CA GLU A 8 23.42 30.05 -6.40
C GLU A 8 23.23 28.92 -7.44
N SER A 9 22.84 27.72 -7.01
CA SER A 9 22.70 26.55 -7.89
C SER A 9 21.26 26.32 -8.40
N VAL A 10 20.25 26.94 -7.79
CA VAL A 10 18.84 26.75 -8.21
C VAL A 10 18.45 27.68 -9.37
N HIS A 11 19.13 28.82 -9.52
CA HIS A 11 18.75 29.83 -10.52
C HIS A 11 19.18 29.51 -11.97
N ASN A 12 20.09 28.55 -12.19
CA ASN A 12 20.63 28.26 -13.53
C ASN A 12 19.93 27.09 -14.26
N VAL A 13 19.14 26.26 -13.56
CA VAL A 13 18.47 25.09 -14.19
C VAL A 13 17.17 25.49 -14.90
N GLN A 14 16.56 26.62 -14.52
CA GLN A 14 15.25 27.03 -15.05
C GLN A 14 15.28 27.55 -16.50
N ASN A 15 16.46 27.85 -17.05
CA ASN A 15 16.62 28.46 -18.38
C ASN A 15 16.97 27.47 -19.51
N ARG A 16 16.96 26.15 -19.26
CA ARG A 16 17.33 25.14 -20.28
C ARG A 16 16.19 24.20 -20.70
N VAL A 17 14.96 24.70 -20.78
CA VAL A 17 13.90 23.97 -21.49
C VAL A 17 13.55 24.75 -22.76
N PRO A 18 13.89 24.22 -23.96
CA PRO A 18 13.59 24.86 -25.24
C PRO A 18 12.09 25.20 -25.34
N PRO A 19 11.72 26.40 -25.84
CA PRO A 19 10.32 26.82 -26.00
C PRO A 19 9.46 25.83 -26.81
N SER A 20 10.09 25.06 -27.70
CA SER A 20 9.46 24.00 -28.50
C SER A 20 8.88 22.85 -27.66
N LEU A 21 9.41 22.54 -26.48
CA LEU A 21 8.82 21.55 -25.57
C LEU A 21 7.59 22.08 -24.81
N LYS A 22 7.53 23.39 -24.53
CA LYS A 22 6.33 24.04 -23.94
C LYS A 22 5.17 24.11 -24.94
N GLN A 23 5.49 24.27 -26.23
CA GLN A 23 4.46 24.34 -27.27
C GLN A 23 3.89 22.96 -27.62
N VAL A 24 4.73 21.92 -27.65
CA VAL A 24 4.29 20.54 -27.90
C VAL A 24 3.47 19.97 -26.74
N SER A 25 3.78 20.33 -25.48
CA SER A 25 2.94 19.92 -24.34
C SER A 25 1.52 20.51 -24.41
N SER A 26 1.41 21.76 -24.88
CA SER A 26 0.12 22.45 -25.04
C SER A 26 -0.68 21.87 -26.22
N GLN A 27 0.00 21.51 -27.31
CA GLN A 27 -0.64 20.88 -28.48
C GLN A 27 -1.04 19.42 -28.25
N ALA A 28 -0.33 18.69 -27.37
CA ALA A 28 -0.70 17.34 -26.96
C ALA A 28 -1.95 17.34 -26.06
N PHE A 29 -2.14 18.36 -25.22
CA PHE A 29 -3.37 18.57 -24.46
C PHE A 29 -4.58 18.83 -25.38
N GLU A 30 -4.37 19.63 -26.43
CA GLU A 30 -5.37 19.91 -27.47
C GLU A 30 -5.72 18.69 -28.33
N LYS A 31 -4.95 17.59 -28.33
CA LYS A 31 -5.27 16.37 -29.10
C LYS A 31 -5.57 15.15 -28.24
N ALA A 32 -5.88 15.36 -26.96
CA ALA A 32 -6.31 14.28 -26.09
C ALA A 32 -7.55 13.58 -26.70
N PRO A 33 -7.56 12.23 -26.80
CA PRO A 33 -8.67 11.48 -27.38
C PRO A 33 -9.98 11.85 -26.68
N VAL A 34 -11.11 11.80 -27.38
CA VAL A 34 -12.43 12.18 -26.86
C VAL A 34 -12.73 11.50 -25.51
N ALA A 35 -12.25 10.27 -25.32
CA ALA A 35 -12.29 9.56 -24.04
C ALA A 35 -11.55 10.29 -22.89
N ALA A 36 -10.34 10.80 -23.13
CA ALA A 36 -9.57 11.56 -22.14
C ALA A 36 -10.21 12.93 -21.84
N ARG A 37 -10.80 13.58 -22.84
CA ARG A 37 -11.57 14.83 -22.64
C ARG A 37 -12.84 14.60 -21.83
N SER A 38 -13.55 13.50 -22.08
CA SER A 38 -14.74 13.09 -21.33
C SER A 38 -14.40 12.78 -19.87
N VAL A 39 -13.28 12.08 -19.64
CA VAL A 39 -12.76 11.80 -18.29
C VAL A 39 -12.42 13.11 -17.57
N MET A 40 -11.77 14.05 -18.24
CA MET A 40 -11.42 15.36 -17.66
C MET A 40 -12.66 16.23 -17.38
N ALA A 41 -13.69 16.18 -18.23
CA ALA A 41 -14.97 16.86 -18.03
C ALA A 41 -15.76 16.27 -16.84
N GLU A 42 -15.76 14.95 -16.68
CA GLU A 42 -16.37 14.31 -15.50
C GLU A 42 -15.58 14.59 -14.21
N ILE A 43 -14.25 14.66 -14.28
CA ILE A 43 -13.40 15.06 -13.15
C ILE A 43 -13.75 16.49 -12.67
N LYS A 44 -13.98 17.43 -13.62
CA LYS A 44 -14.33 18.83 -13.32
C LYS A 44 -15.70 19.00 -12.66
N ASN A 45 -16.64 18.09 -12.91
CA ASN A 45 -18.02 18.15 -12.39
C ASN A 45 -18.27 17.27 -11.13
N GLY A 46 -17.21 16.83 -10.43
CA GLY A 46 -17.34 15.99 -9.23
C GLY A 46 -17.49 14.49 -9.51
N GLY A 47 -17.29 14.06 -10.76
CA GLY A 47 -17.45 12.68 -11.24
C GLY A 47 -16.32 11.71 -10.86
N VAL A 48 -15.20 12.18 -10.29
CA VAL A 48 -14.08 11.32 -9.84
C VAL A 48 -14.55 10.25 -8.86
N SER A 49 -15.47 10.60 -7.95
CA SER A 49 -16.05 9.64 -6.99
C SER A 49 -16.88 8.57 -7.68
N ARG A 50 -17.61 8.94 -8.75
CA ARG A 50 -18.49 8.02 -9.48
C ARG A 50 -17.70 7.07 -10.38
N LEU A 51 -16.65 7.57 -11.04
CA LEU A 51 -15.71 6.76 -11.80
C LEU A 51 -14.89 5.83 -10.89
N ALA A 52 -14.38 6.33 -9.76
CA ALA A 52 -13.67 5.50 -8.79
C ALA A 52 -14.57 4.39 -8.22
N LYS A 53 -15.82 4.70 -7.87
CA LYS A 53 -16.81 3.68 -7.44
C LYS A 53 -17.10 2.64 -8.52
N THR A 54 -17.22 3.07 -9.78
CA THR A 54 -17.52 2.16 -10.90
C THR A 54 -16.34 1.24 -11.21
N VAL A 55 -15.11 1.78 -11.16
CA VAL A 55 -13.89 0.98 -11.31
C VAL A 55 -13.72 0.02 -10.14
N TYR A 56 -13.95 0.50 -8.90
CA TYR A 56 -13.90 -0.35 -7.71
C TYR A 56 -14.91 -1.49 -7.79
N ALA A 57 -16.17 -1.23 -8.14
CA ALA A 57 -17.21 -2.26 -8.29
C ALA A 57 -16.90 -3.30 -9.38
N LYS A 58 -16.08 -2.96 -10.38
CA LYS A 58 -15.61 -3.92 -11.39
C LYS A 58 -14.40 -4.73 -10.92
N CYS A 59 -13.52 -4.13 -10.13
CA CYS A 59 -12.31 -4.78 -9.63
C CYS A 59 -12.56 -5.62 -8.37
N GLU A 60 -13.52 -5.24 -7.55
CA GLU A 60 -13.86 -5.90 -6.27
C GLU A 60 -14.17 -7.39 -6.45
N PRO A 61 -15.05 -7.83 -7.38
CA PRO A 61 -15.34 -9.26 -7.53
C PRO A 61 -14.12 -10.07 -7.97
N ALA A 62 -13.27 -9.49 -8.82
CA ALA A 62 -12.04 -10.15 -9.27
C ALA A 62 -11.00 -10.24 -8.13
N ALA A 63 -10.87 -9.20 -7.32
CA ALA A 63 -10.00 -9.23 -6.15
C ALA A 63 -10.50 -10.28 -5.14
N VAL A 64 -11.79 -10.27 -4.82
CA VAL A 64 -12.42 -11.23 -3.89
C VAL A 64 -12.25 -12.67 -4.40
N ASP A 65 -12.55 -12.94 -5.68
CA ASP A 65 -12.39 -14.28 -6.27
C ASP A 65 -10.94 -14.78 -6.19
N LEU A 66 -9.96 -13.90 -6.47
CA LEU A 66 -8.55 -14.24 -6.32
C LEU A 66 -8.21 -14.53 -4.85
N TYR A 67 -8.59 -13.67 -3.91
CA TYR A 67 -8.33 -13.89 -2.49
C TYR A 67 -8.96 -15.20 -2.01
N SER A 68 -10.23 -15.45 -2.31
CA SER A 68 -10.93 -16.67 -1.89
C SER A 68 -10.32 -17.96 -2.46
N LYS A 69 -9.70 -17.91 -3.64
CA LYS A 69 -9.00 -19.07 -4.21
C LYS A 69 -7.65 -19.33 -3.56
N TYR A 70 -6.91 -18.28 -3.23
CA TYR A 70 -5.54 -18.40 -2.74
C TYR A 70 -5.43 -18.49 -1.22
N GLU A 71 -6.34 -17.88 -0.47
CA GLU A 71 -6.39 -17.91 1.00
C GLU A 71 -6.34 -19.34 1.56
N PRO A 72 -7.23 -20.28 1.19
CA PRO A 72 -7.18 -21.63 1.76
C PRO A 72 -5.90 -22.38 1.39
N VAL A 73 -5.32 -22.12 0.21
CA VAL A 73 -4.06 -22.72 -0.22
C VAL A 73 -2.91 -22.18 0.61
N ALA A 74 -2.86 -20.87 0.83
CA ALA A 74 -1.86 -20.22 1.67
C ALA A 74 -1.95 -20.70 3.12
N GLU A 75 -3.16 -20.85 3.67
CA GLU A 75 -3.39 -21.40 5.01
C GLU A 75 -2.90 -22.84 5.13
N GLN A 76 -3.24 -23.71 4.17
CA GLN A 76 -2.77 -25.10 4.16
C GLN A 76 -1.24 -25.18 4.16
N TYR A 77 -0.57 -24.38 3.33
CA TYR A 77 0.89 -24.32 3.32
C TYR A 77 1.46 -23.79 4.62
N ALA A 78 0.90 -22.71 5.18
CA ALA A 78 1.34 -22.15 6.44
C ALA A 78 1.24 -23.17 7.58
N VAL A 79 0.12 -23.90 7.68
CA VAL A 79 -0.08 -24.97 8.67
C VAL A 79 0.90 -26.11 8.44
N SER A 80 1.04 -26.59 7.20
CA SER A 80 1.94 -27.70 6.88
C SER A 80 3.40 -27.39 7.19
N ILE A 81 3.85 -26.18 6.84
CA ILE A 81 5.22 -25.71 7.11
C ILE A 81 5.42 -25.55 8.62
N TRP A 82 4.46 -24.93 9.33
CA TRP A 82 4.52 -24.78 10.78
C TRP A 82 4.63 -26.13 11.50
N CYS A 83 3.76 -27.08 11.15
CA CYS A 83 3.80 -28.44 11.69
C CYS A 83 5.13 -29.13 11.42
N SER A 84 5.67 -28.99 10.19
CA SER A 84 6.94 -29.61 9.80
C SER A 84 8.14 -28.98 10.54
N LEU A 85 8.14 -27.66 10.71
CA LEU A 85 9.16 -26.95 11.47
C LEU A 85 9.14 -27.34 12.95
N ASN A 86 7.97 -27.50 13.55
CA ASN A 86 7.85 -27.95 14.95
C ASN A 86 8.37 -29.37 15.20
N GLN A 87 8.60 -30.19 14.17
CA GLN A 87 9.27 -31.49 14.31
C GLN A 87 10.80 -31.35 14.42
N LEU A 88 11.37 -30.18 14.10
CA LEU A 88 12.80 -29.95 14.21
C LEU A 88 13.17 -29.68 15.68
N PRO A 89 14.26 -30.28 16.20
CA PRO A 89 14.56 -30.31 17.63
C PRO A 89 14.80 -28.94 18.27
N LEU A 90 15.21 -27.94 17.50
CA LEU A 90 15.50 -26.59 18.00
C LEU A 90 14.43 -25.56 17.64
N PHE A 91 13.53 -25.87 16.71
CA PHE A 91 12.61 -24.88 16.19
C PHE A 91 11.61 -24.35 17.24
N PRO A 92 11.00 -25.19 18.11
CA PRO A 92 10.11 -24.68 19.16
C PRO A 92 10.80 -23.69 20.11
N GLN A 93 12.08 -23.92 20.43
CA GLN A 93 12.87 -23.01 21.28
C GLN A 93 13.12 -21.68 20.58
N VAL A 94 13.42 -21.71 19.28
CA VAL A 94 13.58 -20.50 18.46
C VAL A 94 12.25 -19.75 18.35
N ALA A 95 11.14 -20.45 18.08
CA ALA A 95 9.80 -19.87 18.02
C ALA A 95 9.44 -19.15 19.33
N GLN A 96 9.71 -19.78 20.48
CA GLN A 96 9.49 -19.17 21.79
C GLN A 96 10.39 -17.95 22.01
N ALA A 97 11.67 -18.02 21.61
CA ALA A 97 12.62 -16.91 21.76
C ALA A 97 12.23 -15.67 20.95
N VAL A 98 11.60 -15.85 19.79
CA VAL A 98 11.13 -14.72 18.95
C VAL A 98 9.74 -14.22 19.33
N ALA A 99 8.98 -14.94 20.16
CA ALA A 99 7.62 -14.58 20.54
C ALA A 99 7.48 -13.15 21.12
N PRO A 100 8.39 -12.64 21.98
CA PRO A 100 8.32 -11.26 22.46
C PRO A 100 8.47 -10.23 21.34
N ALA A 101 9.39 -10.47 20.40
CA ALA A 101 9.59 -9.58 19.26
C ALA A 101 8.37 -9.60 18.33
N ALA A 102 7.82 -10.78 18.04
CA ALA A 102 6.59 -10.91 17.27
C ALA A 102 5.41 -10.18 17.92
N SER A 103 5.29 -10.24 19.26
CA SER A 103 4.28 -9.48 20.00
C SER A 103 4.46 -7.98 19.81
N TYR A 104 5.67 -7.48 20.06
CA TYR A 104 5.98 -6.05 19.99
C TYR A 104 5.68 -5.48 18.59
N TYR A 105 6.16 -6.13 17.53
CA TYR A 105 5.93 -5.64 16.18
C TYR A 105 4.46 -5.73 15.74
N SER A 106 3.74 -6.78 16.17
CA SER A 106 2.31 -6.91 15.87
C SER A 106 1.49 -5.80 16.55
N ASP A 107 1.80 -5.49 17.81
CA ASP A 107 1.15 -4.39 18.54
C ASP A 107 1.48 -3.03 17.96
N MET A 108 2.74 -2.80 17.58
CA MET A 108 3.15 -1.55 16.92
C MET A 108 2.45 -1.35 15.58
N TYR A 109 2.30 -2.42 14.78
CA TYR A 109 1.53 -2.39 13.56
C TYR A 109 0.06 -2.02 13.84
N ASN A 110 -0.58 -2.72 14.78
CA ASN A 110 -1.99 -2.48 15.14
C ASN A 110 -2.22 -1.04 15.60
N GLN A 111 -1.38 -0.53 16.49
CA GLN A 111 -1.44 0.86 16.95
C GLN A 111 -1.26 1.84 15.79
N THR A 112 -0.37 1.55 14.85
CA THR A 112 -0.11 2.41 13.70
C THR A 112 -1.31 2.45 12.75
N VAL A 113 -1.88 1.28 12.43
CA VAL A 113 -3.09 1.16 11.60
C VAL A 113 -4.24 1.93 12.24
N GLN A 114 -4.48 1.72 13.54
CA GLN A 114 -5.56 2.37 14.26
C GLN A 114 -5.39 3.90 14.28
N ARG A 115 -4.20 4.40 14.66
CA ARG A 115 -3.91 5.85 14.65
C ARG A 115 -4.03 6.46 13.26
N ALA A 116 -3.64 5.75 12.21
CA ALA A 116 -3.79 6.21 10.85
C ALA A 116 -5.26 6.26 10.42
N ALA A 117 -6.06 5.26 10.78
CA ALA A 117 -7.50 5.27 10.54
C ALA A 117 -8.20 6.43 11.27
N GLU A 118 -7.85 6.67 12.55
CA GLU A 118 -8.37 7.79 13.36
C GLU A 118 -8.03 9.16 12.76
N LYS A 119 -6.87 9.29 12.10
CA LYS A 119 -6.44 10.51 11.38
C LYS A 119 -7.11 10.69 10.01
N GLY A 120 -7.99 9.77 9.60
CA GLY A 120 -8.73 9.86 8.33
C GLY A 120 -8.01 9.28 7.11
N TYR A 121 -6.92 8.52 7.30
CA TYR A 121 -6.29 7.80 6.19
C TYR A 121 -7.18 6.61 5.78
N LYS A 122 -7.99 6.81 4.73
CA LYS A 122 -9.00 5.83 4.26
C LYS A 122 -8.43 4.45 3.94
N VAL A 123 -7.16 4.35 3.52
CA VAL A 123 -6.53 3.05 3.26
C VAL A 123 -6.31 2.28 4.56
N ALA A 124 -5.95 2.97 5.65
CA ALA A 124 -5.69 2.33 6.93
C ALA A 124 -6.94 1.70 7.55
N SER A 125 -8.13 2.27 7.33
CA SER A 125 -9.40 1.67 7.79
C SER A 125 -9.77 0.36 7.09
N HIS A 126 -9.07 -0.01 6.01
CA HIS A 126 -9.24 -1.29 5.33
C HIS A 126 -8.15 -2.31 5.67
N LEU A 127 -7.13 -1.93 6.46
CA LEU A 127 -6.07 -2.84 6.88
C LEU A 127 -6.53 -3.67 8.09
N PRO A 128 -6.30 -5.00 8.09
CA PRO A 128 -6.69 -5.85 9.20
C PRO A 128 -5.77 -5.61 10.40
N LEU A 129 -6.33 -5.74 11.60
CA LEU A 129 -5.55 -5.81 12.84
C LEU A 129 -5.06 -7.25 13.06
N LEU A 130 -3.81 -7.38 13.49
CA LEU A 130 -3.20 -8.66 13.80
C LEU A 130 -3.67 -9.17 15.17
N PRO A 131 -4.02 -10.45 15.31
CA PRO A 131 -4.38 -11.04 16.59
C PRO A 131 -3.13 -11.36 17.41
N THR A 132 -2.47 -10.35 17.98
CA THR A 132 -1.17 -10.47 18.67
C THR A 132 -1.15 -11.63 19.68
N GLN A 133 -2.16 -11.72 20.53
CA GLN A 133 -2.25 -12.77 21.56
C GLN A 133 -2.29 -14.19 20.98
N LYS A 134 -2.93 -14.37 19.81
CA LYS A 134 -2.96 -15.67 19.13
C LYS A 134 -1.61 -16.00 18.50
N ILE A 135 -0.94 -15.01 17.91
CA ILE A 135 0.40 -15.18 17.32
C ILE A 135 1.38 -15.62 18.40
N VAL A 136 1.44 -14.91 19.52
CA VAL A 136 2.31 -15.27 20.65
C VAL A 136 1.99 -16.66 21.15
N LYS A 137 0.71 -16.99 21.35
CA LYS A 137 0.30 -18.32 21.80
C LYS A 137 0.83 -19.42 20.88
N VAL A 138 0.72 -19.25 19.56
CA VAL A 138 1.23 -20.24 18.59
C VAL A 138 2.75 -20.37 18.65
N LEU A 139 3.48 -19.27 18.84
CA LEU A 139 4.95 -19.27 18.93
C LEU A 139 5.48 -19.89 20.23
N THR A 140 4.67 -19.90 21.30
CA THR A 140 5.05 -20.44 22.61
C THR A 140 4.35 -21.77 22.95
N SER A 141 3.61 -22.36 22.01
CA SER A 141 2.97 -23.68 22.17
C SER A 141 3.95 -24.79 21.81
#